data_AF-A0A812S2U3-F1
#
_entry.id   AF-A0A812S2U3-F1
#
_cell.length_a   1.000
_cell.length_b   1.000
_cell.length_c   1.000
_cell.angle_alpha   90.00
_cell.angle_beta   90.00
_cell.angle_gamma   90.00
#
_symmetry.space_group_name_H-M   'P 1'
#
loop_
_entity.id
_entity.type
_entity.pdbx_description
1 polymer ?
#
loop_
_entity_poly.entity_id
_entity_poly.type
_entity_poly.pdbx_seq_one_letter_code
_entity_poly.pdbx_strand_id
1 'polypeptide(L)'
;MPATSASVRKTLGLISAKKSGGDAATGDVIVFFDCHVSPRVGWEQAFLKQMRRKGDHRTIVVPTITSLNPDTWKELGGNAGGKTCFILWNNDFTWLYNPGRDAPLMSGGLLALSRRWWEETGGYDTNMVAWGGENIDQSLRSWLCGGRIEVADGAYVAHMWRDPKNPKTTLRYPIPTRDVMRNKARAATAWFGEFVEKVMTFPETSG
;
A
#
# COMPACT_ATOMS: atom_id res chain seq x y z
N MET A 1 -27.07 -11.41 2.95
CA MET A 1 -26.87 -11.12 1.51
C MET A 1 -25.62 -11.87 1.08
N PRO A 2 -25.62 -12.62 -0.04
CA PRO A 2 -24.45 -13.38 -0.45
C PRO A 2 -23.39 -12.43 -1.00
N ALA A 3 -22.15 -12.55 -0.52
CA ALA A 3 -21.01 -11.86 -1.09
C ALA A 3 -20.77 -12.41 -2.50
N THR A 4 -21.03 -11.60 -3.53
CA THR A 4 -20.68 -11.92 -4.91
C THR A 4 -19.17 -11.99 -5.02
N SER A 5 -18.61 -13.19 -5.18
CA SER A 5 -17.18 -13.37 -5.44
C SER A 5 -16.86 -12.83 -6.84
N ALA A 6 -16.07 -11.76 -6.93
CA ALA A 6 -15.49 -11.32 -8.18
C ALA A 6 -14.44 -12.35 -8.65
N SER A 7 -14.86 -13.37 -9.39
CA SER A 7 -13.96 -14.33 -10.03
C SER A 7 -13.32 -13.69 -11.26
N VAL A 8 -12.01 -13.44 -11.18
CA VAL A 8 -11.25 -12.91 -12.31
C VAL A 8 -10.76 -14.09 -13.17
N ARG A 9 -11.31 -14.26 -14.39
CA ARG A 9 -11.00 -15.40 -15.29
C ARG A 9 -9.60 -15.36 -15.95
N LYS A 10 -8.84 -14.28 -15.77
CA LYS A 10 -7.50 -14.06 -16.33
C LYS A 10 -6.62 -13.45 -15.25
N THR A 11 -5.33 -13.79 -15.18
CA THR A 11 -4.40 -13.13 -14.25
C THR A 11 -4.23 -11.66 -14.64
N LEU A 12 -4.94 -10.76 -13.96
CA LEU A 12 -4.88 -9.31 -14.21
C LEU A 12 -3.76 -8.61 -13.42
N GLY A 13 -3.15 -9.31 -12.46
CA GLY A 13 -2.16 -8.73 -11.54
C GLY A 13 -2.77 -8.12 -10.29
N LEU A 14 -1.90 -7.72 -9.35
CA LEU A 14 -2.28 -7.21 -8.03
C LEU A 14 -3.11 -5.92 -8.14
N ILE A 15 -2.69 -4.98 -9.00
CA ILE A 15 -3.34 -3.65 -9.10
C ILE A 15 -4.79 -3.82 -9.55
N SER A 16 -5.01 -4.53 -10.66
CA SER A 16 -6.36 -4.77 -11.17
C SER A 16 -7.20 -5.63 -10.23
N ALA A 17 -6.61 -6.63 -9.56
CA ALA A 17 -7.34 -7.44 -8.59
C ALA A 17 -7.80 -6.60 -7.38
N LYS A 18 -6.92 -5.75 -6.82
CA LYS A 18 -7.30 -4.82 -5.74
C LYS A 18 -8.35 -3.84 -6.22
N LYS A 19 -8.23 -3.30 -7.44
CA LYS A 19 -9.24 -2.40 -7.99
C LYS A 19 -10.60 -3.08 -8.12
N SER A 20 -10.67 -4.27 -8.71
CA SER A 20 -11.93 -5.02 -8.83
C SER A 20 -12.54 -5.32 -7.46
N GLY A 21 -11.73 -5.66 -6.45
CA GLY A 21 -12.20 -5.87 -5.09
C GLY A 21 -12.72 -4.58 -4.43
N GLY A 22 -11.99 -3.47 -4.58
CA GLY A 22 -12.39 -2.16 -4.06
C GLY A 22 -13.67 -1.64 -4.69
N ASP A 23 -13.80 -1.77 -6.02
CA ASP A 23 -15.00 -1.35 -6.77
C ASP A 23 -16.23 -2.22 -6.44
N ALA A 24 -16.03 -3.49 -6.06
CA ALA A 24 -17.10 -4.41 -5.67
C ALA A 24 -17.48 -4.32 -4.18
N ALA A 25 -16.70 -3.62 -3.36
CA ALA A 25 -16.91 -3.54 -1.92
C ALA A 25 -18.19 -2.74 -1.59
N THR A 26 -19.02 -3.26 -0.69
CA THR A 26 -20.29 -2.64 -0.30
C THR A 26 -20.25 -1.98 1.09
N GLY A 27 -19.24 -2.28 1.90
CA GLY A 27 -19.06 -1.66 3.22
C GLY A 27 -18.63 -0.19 3.15
N ASP A 28 -18.82 0.56 4.23
CA ASP A 28 -18.40 1.97 4.31
C ASP A 28 -16.88 2.13 4.39
N VAL A 29 -16.18 1.09 4.84
CA VAL A 29 -14.72 1.02 4.94
C VAL A 29 -14.25 -0.17 4.11
N ILE A 30 -13.24 0.08 3.27
CA ILE A 30 -12.55 -0.94 2.49
C ILE A 30 -11.22 -1.21 3.19
N VAL A 31 -10.91 -2.49 3.43
CA VAL A 31 -9.64 -2.92 4.01
C VAL A 31 -8.94 -3.83 3.01
N PHE A 32 -7.69 -3.50 2.68
CA PHE A 32 -6.82 -4.35 1.88
C PHE A 32 -5.79 -4.99 2.79
N PHE A 33 -5.64 -6.31 2.65
CA PHE A 33 -4.56 -7.10 3.24
C PHE A 33 -3.96 -8.02 2.19
N ASP A 34 -2.65 -8.16 2.23
CA ASP A 34 -1.97 -9.23 1.50
C ASP A 34 -2.41 -10.61 2.05
N CYS A 35 -2.36 -11.65 1.22
CA CYS A 35 -2.88 -12.97 1.58
C CYS A 35 -2.04 -13.76 2.60
N HIS A 36 -0.95 -13.17 3.11
CA HIS A 36 0.02 -13.80 4.00
C HIS A 36 0.34 -12.89 5.18
N VAL A 37 -0.72 -12.51 5.90
CA VAL A 37 -0.67 -11.64 7.08
C VAL A 37 -1.40 -12.25 8.26
N SER A 38 -1.07 -11.79 9.47
CA SER A 38 -1.74 -12.13 10.73
C SER A 38 -1.98 -10.85 11.53
N PRO A 39 -3.17 -10.22 11.41
CA PRO A 39 -3.54 -9.06 12.20
C PRO A 39 -3.67 -9.42 13.69
N ARG A 40 -3.19 -8.56 14.59
CA ARG A 40 -3.42 -8.73 16.04
C ARG A 40 -4.88 -8.44 16.37
N VAL A 41 -5.41 -9.11 17.40
CA VAL A 41 -6.73 -8.79 17.97
C VAL A 41 -6.79 -7.29 18.30
N GLY A 42 -7.86 -6.61 17.88
CA GLY A 42 -8.02 -5.17 18.12
C GLY A 42 -7.67 -4.27 16.91
N TRP A 43 -7.12 -4.83 15.83
CA TRP A 43 -6.67 -4.05 14.67
C TRP A 43 -7.82 -3.26 14.03
N GLU A 44 -9.02 -3.85 13.98
CA GLU A 44 -10.19 -3.29 13.33
C GLU A 44 -10.72 -2.07 14.11
N GLN A 45 -10.76 -2.14 15.44
CA GLN A 45 -11.16 -1.01 16.27
C GLN A 45 -10.11 0.11 16.21
N ALA A 46 -8.82 -0.23 16.14
CA ALA A 46 -7.75 0.74 15.98
C ALA A 46 -7.86 1.50 14.64
N PHE A 47 -8.12 0.81 13.54
CA PHE A 47 -8.39 1.43 12.24
C PHE A 47 -9.60 2.36 12.30
N LEU A 48 -10.74 1.88 12.80
CA LEU A 48 -11.97 2.68 12.88
C LEU A 48 -11.80 3.90 13.79
N LYS A 49 -11.11 3.75 14.93
CA LYS A 49 -10.79 4.86 15.84
C LYS A 49 -9.94 5.92 15.13
N GLN A 50 -8.92 5.49 14.40
CA GLN A 50 -8.04 6.42 13.68
C GLN A 50 -8.80 7.15 12.56
N MET A 51 -9.59 6.44 11.75
CA MET A 51 -10.40 7.04 10.68
C MET A 51 -11.43 8.03 11.21
N ARG A 52 -12.05 7.76 12.37
CA ARG A 52 -13.07 8.63 12.97
C ARG A 52 -12.51 9.86 13.68
N ARG A 53 -11.22 9.85 14.05
CA ARG A 53 -10.63 10.86 14.95
C ARG A 53 -10.80 12.30 14.47
N LYS A 54 -10.79 12.53 13.15
CA LYS A 54 -10.97 13.85 12.54
C LYS A 54 -12.31 14.04 11.84
N GLY A 55 -13.18 13.03 11.87
CA GLY A 55 -14.42 13.03 11.08
C GLY A 55 -14.19 13.16 9.56
N ASP A 56 -12.97 12.92 9.09
CA ASP A 56 -12.55 13.14 7.70
C ASP A 56 -12.46 11.79 6.97
N HIS A 57 -13.39 11.57 6.03
CA HIS A 57 -13.46 10.35 5.24
C HIS A 57 -12.26 10.18 4.31
N ARG A 58 -11.44 11.22 4.11
CA ARG A 58 -10.26 11.25 3.23
C ARG A 58 -8.97 10.74 3.87
N THR A 59 -9.06 10.18 5.08
CA THR A 59 -7.92 9.56 5.77
C THR A 59 -7.77 8.10 5.37
N ILE A 60 -6.63 7.76 4.78
CA ILE A 60 -6.16 6.38 4.63
C ILE A 60 -5.41 6.01 5.92
N VAL A 61 -5.72 4.84 6.48
CA VAL A 61 -5.03 4.32 7.66
C VAL A 61 -4.19 3.10 7.32
N VAL A 62 -3.00 3.03 7.90
CA VAL A 62 -2.07 1.90 7.73
C VAL A 62 -1.71 1.31 9.09
N PRO A 63 -1.47 -0.01 9.20
CA PRO A 63 -1.02 -0.61 10.46
C PRO A 63 0.49 -0.43 10.63
N THR A 64 0.96 -0.67 11.86
CA THR A 64 2.36 -1.04 12.06
C THR A 64 2.56 -2.46 11.53
N ILE A 65 3.41 -2.61 10.51
CA ILE A 65 3.68 -3.91 9.89
C ILE A 65 4.83 -4.58 10.65
N THR A 66 4.58 -5.75 11.22
CA THR A 66 5.58 -6.57 11.91
C THR A 66 5.93 -7.80 11.09
N SER A 67 6.86 -8.63 11.58
CA SER A 67 7.32 -9.81 10.84
C SER A 67 6.57 -11.05 11.27
N LEU A 68 6.11 -11.85 10.31
CA LEU A 68 5.46 -13.15 10.55
C LEU A 68 6.41 -14.30 10.26
N ASN A 69 6.53 -15.25 11.17
CA ASN A 69 7.29 -16.48 10.92
C ASN A 69 6.50 -17.41 9.97
N PRO A 70 7.07 -17.80 8.82
CA PRO A 70 6.36 -18.59 7.81
C PRO A 70 6.07 -20.05 8.23
N ASP A 71 6.79 -20.57 9.23
CA ASP A 71 6.64 -21.95 9.70
C ASP A 71 5.66 -22.07 10.88
N THR A 72 5.73 -21.13 11.83
CA THR A 72 4.93 -21.18 13.06
C THR A 72 3.68 -20.31 13.00
N TRP A 73 3.56 -19.42 12.01
CA TRP A 73 2.51 -18.39 11.93
C TRP A 73 2.43 -17.51 13.18
N LYS A 74 3.54 -17.42 13.92
CA LYS A 74 3.68 -16.52 15.06
C LYS A 74 4.41 -15.27 14.63
N GLU A 75 3.96 -14.14 15.15
CA GLU A 75 4.63 -12.87 15.00
C GLU A 75 6.03 -12.94 15.64
N LEU A 76 7.04 -12.53 14.88
CA LEU A 76 8.41 -12.38 15.36
C LEU A 76 8.49 -11.06 16.11
N GLY A 77 8.74 -11.13 17.42
CA GLY A 77 8.88 -9.96 18.29
C GLY A 77 9.97 -9.01 17.78
N GLY A 78 9.70 -7.71 17.85
CA GLY A 78 10.63 -6.65 17.47
C GLY A 78 9.93 -5.29 17.43
N ASN A 79 10.68 -4.22 17.74
CA ASN A 79 10.24 -2.84 17.58
C ASN A 79 10.12 -2.48 16.08
N ALA A 80 9.07 -2.98 15.41
CA ALA A 80 8.66 -2.43 14.11
C ALA A 80 7.89 -1.11 14.27
N GLY A 81 7.59 -0.71 15.52
CA GLY A 81 6.95 0.57 15.83
C GLY A 81 7.78 1.73 15.33
N GLY A 82 7.10 2.71 14.74
CA GLY A 82 7.71 3.96 14.32
C GLY A 82 8.50 3.88 13.01
N LYS A 83 8.24 2.91 12.12
CA LYS A 83 8.73 2.98 10.73
C LYS A 83 7.58 3.19 9.75
N THR A 84 7.76 4.09 8.79
CA THR A 84 6.83 4.31 7.67
C THR A 84 7.59 4.35 6.35
N CYS A 85 6.87 4.27 5.23
CA CYS A 85 7.50 4.39 3.92
C CYS A 85 7.77 5.86 3.58
N PHE A 86 8.90 6.10 2.93
CA PHE A 86 9.31 7.38 2.36
C PHE A 86 9.66 7.17 0.90
N ILE A 87 9.44 8.19 0.08
CA ILE A 87 9.77 8.17 -1.34
C ILE A 87 11.23 8.54 -1.56
N LEU A 88 11.87 7.87 -2.52
CA LEU A 88 13.23 8.12 -2.97
C LEU A 88 13.22 8.79 -4.35
N TRP A 89 14.32 9.47 -4.70
CA TRP A 89 14.45 10.16 -5.98
C TRP A 89 14.44 9.21 -7.19
N ASN A 90 14.75 7.93 -7.01
CA ASN A 90 14.62 6.90 -8.06
C ASN A 90 13.17 6.36 -8.21
N ASN A 91 12.18 7.10 -7.69
CA ASN A 91 10.77 6.70 -7.68
C ASN A 91 10.54 5.31 -7.06
N ASP A 92 11.27 5.02 -6.00
CA ASP A 92 11.07 3.86 -5.14
C ASP A 92 10.73 4.29 -3.72
N PHE A 93 10.52 3.33 -2.83
CA PHE A 93 10.27 3.60 -1.43
C PHE A 93 11.23 2.87 -0.51
N THR A 94 11.43 3.45 0.67
CA THR A 94 12.22 2.85 1.74
C THR A 94 11.52 3.01 3.09
N TRP A 95 11.96 2.24 4.08
CA TRP A 95 11.44 2.27 5.43
C TRP A 95 12.37 3.07 6.33
N LEU A 96 11.91 4.23 6.83
CA LEU A 96 12.66 5.05 7.77
C LEU A 96 11.91 5.19 9.08
N TYR A 97 12.65 5.49 10.15
CA TYR A 97 12.04 5.85 11.42
C TYR A 97 11.24 7.15 11.28
N ASN A 98 10.01 7.12 11.76
CA ASN A 98 9.07 8.21 11.78
C ASN A 98 8.38 8.20 13.16
N PRO A 99 8.71 9.17 14.03
CA PRO A 99 8.04 9.30 15.32
C PRO A 99 6.62 9.89 15.20
N GLY A 100 6.27 10.41 14.03
CA GLY A 100 4.95 10.97 13.74
C GLY A 100 3.94 9.90 13.32
N ARG A 101 2.68 10.31 13.27
CA ARG A 101 1.57 9.47 12.79
C ARG A 101 1.40 9.53 11.28
N ASP A 102 1.75 10.66 10.67
CA ASP A 102 1.60 10.83 9.23
C ASP A 102 2.60 9.93 8.52
N ALA A 103 2.12 9.05 7.64
CA ALA A 103 2.96 8.23 6.78
C ALA A 103 3.12 8.95 5.42
N PRO A 104 4.32 9.46 5.07
CA PRO A 104 4.50 10.16 3.80
C PRO A 104 4.17 9.29 2.59
N LEU A 105 4.45 7.99 2.71
CA LEU A 105 4.09 6.97 1.75
C LEU A 105 3.52 5.75 2.49
N MET A 106 2.56 5.07 1.87
CA MET A 106 2.14 3.72 2.29
C MET A 106 2.88 2.65 1.47
N SER A 107 3.07 1.47 2.07
CA SER A 107 3.61 0.31 1.35
C SER A 107 2.64 -0.24 0.31
N GLY A 108 1.33 0.02 0.47
CA GLY A 108 0.26 -0.38 -0.43
C GLY A 108 -0.34 -1.77 -0.17
N GLY A 109 0.35 -2.64 0.57
CA GLY A 109 -0.12 -4.00 0.89
C GLY A 109 -1.25 -4.04 1.92
N LEU A 110 -1.14 -3.20 2.96
CA LEU A 110 -2.02 -3.22 4.12
C LEU A 110 -2.52 -1.81 4.43
N LEU A 111 -3.80 -1.57 4.21
CA LEU A 111 -4.41 -0.26 4.44
C LEU A 111 -5.93 -0.37 4.61
N ALA A 112 -6.53 0.65 5.20
CA ALA A 112 -7.97 0.87 5.14
C ALA A 112 -8.29 2.30 4.74
N LEU A 113 -9.41 2.48 4.06
CA LEU A 113 -9.93 3.79 3.66
C LEU A 113 -11.45 3.75 3.57
N SER A 114 -12.09 4.92 3.56
CA SER A 114 -13.53 4.96 3.32
C SER A 114 -13.84 4.60 1.87
N ARG A 115 -14.93 3.88 1.64
CA ARG A 115 -15.42 3.60 0.28
C ARG A 115 -15.72 4.89 -0.48
N ARG A 116 -16.22 5.91 0.22
CA ARG A 116 -16.41 7.25 -0.33
C ARG A 116 -15.10 7.84 -0.88
N TRP A 117 -14.00 7.74 -0.14
CA TRP A 117 -12.70 8.23 -0.61
C TRP A 117 -12.13 7.39 -1.75
N TRP A 118 -12.36 6.07 -1.72
CA TRP A 118 -12.04 5.21 -2.85
C TRP A 118 -12.73 5.66 -4.14
N GLU A 119 -14.04 5.94 -4.08
CA GLU A 119 -14.84 6.41 -5.21
C GLU A 119 -14.41 7.83 -5.68
N GLU A 120 -14.28 8.78 -4.75
CA GLU A 120 -13.89 10.17 -5.05
C GLU A 120 -12.51 10.27 -5.71
N THR A 121 -11.59 9.38 -5.33
CA THR A 121 -10.23 9.37 -5.87
C THR A 121 -10.07 8.47 -7.10
N GLY A 122 -11.08 7.67 -7.46
CA GLY A 122 -11.06 6.75 -8.60
C GLY A 122 -10.36 5.40 -8.35
N GLY A 123 -10.04 5.06 -7.09
CA GLY A 123 -9.33 3.83 -6.73
C GLY A 123 -7.89 3.81 -7.23
N TYR A 124 -7.50 2.79 -8.00
CA TYR A 124 -6.19 2.71 -8.69
C TYR A 124 -6.29 3.14 -10.15
N ASP A 125 -5.21 3.72 -10.69
CA ASP A 125 -5.07 4.02 -12.12
C ASP A 125 -5.23 2.75 -12.96
N THR A 126 -6.28 2.70 -13.78
CA THR A 126 -6.65 1.54 -14.61
C THR A 126 -5.62 1.21 -15.69
N ASN A 127 -4.71 2.13 -15.99
CA ASN A 127 -3.62 1.90 -16.94
C ASN A 127 -2.38 1.30 -16.28
N MET A 128 -2.29 1.29 -14.94
CA MET A 128 -1.25 0.54 -14.25
C MET A 128 -1.59 -0.94 -14.27
N VAL A 129 -0.58 -1.76 -14.58
CA VAL A 129 -0.76 -3.20 -14.79
C VAL A 129 0.14 -4.01 -13.87
N ALA A 130 -0.24 -5.26 -13.62
CA ALA A 130 0.53 -6.17 -12.77
C ALA A 130 0.73 -5.66 -11.32
N TRP A 131 1.91 -5.14 -11.00
CA TRP A 131 2.34 -4.73 -9.66
C TRP A 131 3.40 -3.64 -9.74
N GLY A 132 3.48 -2.79 -8.71
CA GLY A 132 4.53 -1.79 -8.53
C GLY A 132 4.09 -0.40 -8.98
N GLY A 133 4.42 0.62 -8.19
CA GLY A 133 4.11 2.02 -8.46
C GLY A 133 2.71 2.47 -8.01
N GLU A 134 1.78 1.55 -7.76
CA GLU A 134 0.41 1.88 -7.34
C GLU A 134 0.35 2.51 -5.96
N ASN A 135 1.24 2.07 -5.06
CA ASN A 135 1.36 2.63 -3.72
C ASN A 135 1.92 4.06 -3.77
N ILE A 136 2.81 4.35 -4.73
CA ILE A 136 3.36 5.69 -4.96
C ILE A 136 2.27 6.62 -5.48
N ASP A 137 1.58 6.23 -6.56
CA ASP A 137 0.45 6.97 -7.13
C ASP A 137 -0.61 7.30 -6.06
N GLN A 138 -1.09 6.27 -5.36
CA GLN A 138 -2.17 6.44 -4.41
C GLN A 138 -1.73 7.28 -3.21
N SER A 139 -0.48 7.17 -2.77
CA SER A 139 0.04 8.00 -1.66
C SER A 139 0.12 9.48 -2.04
N LEU A 140 0.78 9.77 -3.17
CA LEU A 140 0.98 11.15 -3.63
C LEU A 140 -0.35 11.81 -3.95
N ARG A 141 -1.22 11.12 -4.70
CA ARG A 141 -2.58 11.59 -4.98
C ARG A 141 -3.37 11.88 -3.70
N SER A 142 -3.31 11.00 -2.70
CA SER A 142 -4.05 11.21 -1.45
C SER A 142 -3.62 12.48 -0.74
N TRP A 143 -2.31 12.73 -0.62
CA TRP A 143 -1.80 13.97 -0.01
C TRP A 143 -2.12 15.21 -0.84
N LEU A 144 -1.89 15.16 -2.16
CA LEU A 144 -2.08 16.30 -3.06
C LEU A 144 -3.56 16.67 -3.26
N CYS A 145 -4.48 15.71 -3.11
CA CYS A 145 -5.92 15.94 -3.20
C CYS A 145 -6.58 16.25 -1.85
N GLY A 146 -5.79 16.58 -0.82
CA GLY A 146 -6.31 17.03 0.48
C GLY A 146 -6.74 15.92 1.44
N GLY A 147 -6.35 14.68 1.16
CA GLY A 147 -6.44 13.56 2.10
C GLY A 147 -5.21 13.44 2.99
N ARG A 148 -5.18 12.37 3.79
CA ARG A 148 -4.08 12.07 4.72
C ARG A 148 -3.80 10.58 4.73
N ILE A 149 -2.58 10.22 5.12
CA ILE A 149 -2.19 8.83 5.38
C ILE A 149 -1.65 8.77 6.80
N GLU A 150 -2.31 8.03 7.69
CA GLU A 150 -1.96 7.98 9.11
C GLU A 150 -1.72 6.53 9.56
N VAL A 151 -0.68 6.31 10.37
CA VAL A 151 -0.47 5.05 11.09
C VAL A 151 -1.53 4.96 12.19
N ALA A 152 -2.24 3.85 12.24
CA ALA A 152 -3.23 3.58 13.29
C ALA A 152 -2.55 3.07 14.57
N ASP A 153 -2.63 3.86 15.63
CA ASP A 153 -2.11 3.48 16.95
C ASP A 153 -2.77 2.18 17.44
N GLY A 154 -1.96 1.21 17.85
CA GLY A 154 -2.45 -0.07 18.35
C GLY A 154 -2.86 -1.08 17.26
N ALA A 155 -2.81 -0.70 15.98
CA ALA A 155 -2.99 -1.64 14.88
C ALA A 155 -1.66 -2.27 14.47
N TYR A 156 -1.50 -3.56 14.76
CA TYR A 156 -0.32 -4.34 14.35
C TYR A 156 -0.76 -5.47 13.44
N VAL A 157 -0.06 -5.62 12.32
CA VAL A 157 -0.31 -6.70 11.37
C VAL A 157 1.01 -7.35 10.99
N ALA A 158 1.19 -8.62 11.38
CA ALA A 158 2.38 -9.37 11.04
C ALA A 158 2.32 -9.81 9.57
N HIS A 159 3.34 -9.49 8.79
CA HIS A 159 3.43 -9.83 7.37
C HIS A 159 4.57 -10.84 7.13
N MET A 160 4.30 -11.86 6.32
CA MET A 160 5.33 -12.83 5.92
C MET A 160 6.20 -12.23 4.81
N TRP A 161 7.44 -11.88 5.16
CA TRP A 161 8.40 -11.35 4.19
C TRP A 161 8.96 -12.44 3.28
N ARG A 162 9.17 -12.10 2.01
CA ARG A 162 9.79 -13.00 1.04
C ARG A 162 11.30 -13.04 1.24
N ASP A 163 11.83 -14.24 1.46
CA ASP A 163 13.27 -14.50 1.43
C ASP A 163 13.62 -15.30 0.16
N PRO A 164 14.46 -14.75 -0.74
CA PRO A 164 14.94 -15.46 -1.93
C PRO A 164 15.65 -16.78 -1.64
N LYS A 165 16.23 -16.93 -0.44
CA LYS A 165 16.94 -18.12 0.02
C LYS A 165 16.03 -19.19 0.60
N ASN A 166 14.76 -18.85 0.88
CA ASN A 166 13.80 -19.78 1.47
C ASN A 166 12.77 -20.26 0.40
N PRO A 167 12.78 -21.56 0.03
CA PRO A 167 11.87 -22.11 -0.98
C PRO A 167 10.36 -21.95 -0.68
N LYS A 168 9.99 -21.75 0.59
CA LYS A 168 8.59 -21.52 0.98
C LYS A 168 8.11 -20.11 0.67
N THR A 169 8.98 -19.11 0.84
CA THR A 169 8.62 -17.69 0.74
C THR A 169 9.13 -17.01 -0.53
N THR A 170 10.01 -17.68 -1.28
CA THR A 170 10.59 -17.13 -2.51
C THR A 170 9.53 -16.87 -3.58
N LEU A 171 9.77 -15.86 -4.40
CA LEU A 171 8.95 -15.56 -5.57
C LEU A 171 9.02 -16.71 -6.58
N ARG A 172 7.84 -17.23 -6.97
CA ARG A 172 7.72 -18.31 -7.97
C ARG A 172 7.26 -17.82 -9.35
N TYR A 173 7.27 -16.52 -9.55
CA TYR A 173 6.88 -15.87 -10.80
C TYR A 173 7.83 -14.69 -11.08
N PRO A 174 8.07 -14.36 -12.35
CA PRO A 174 8.94 -13.24 -12.70
C PRO A 174 8.30 -11.93 -12.27
N ILE A 175 9.12 -10.99 -11.80
CA ILE A 175 8.70 -9.60 -11.60
C ILE A 175 8.63 -8.95 -12.99
N PRO A 176 7.49 -8.36 -13.39
CA PRO A 176 7.37 -7.73 -14.70
C PRO A 176 8.02 -6.35 -14.69
N THR A 177 9.35 -6.30 -14.77
CA THR A 177 10.15 -5.06 -14.60
C THR A 177 9.70 -3.93 -15.53
N ARG A 178 9.37 -4.24 -16.79
CA ARG A 178 8.85 -3.25 -17.75
C ARG A 178 7.54 -2.60 -17.27
N ASP A 179 6.65 -3.39 -16.71
CA ASP A 179 5.37 -2.92 -16.19
C ASP A 179 5.57 -2.09 -14.93
N VAL A 180 6.46 -2.52 -14.02
CA VAL A 180 6.84 -1.75 -12.82
C VAL A 180 7.38 -0.37 -13.22
N MET A 181 8.31 -0.32 -14.18
CA MET A 181 8.88 0.95 -14.65
C MET A 181 7.84 1.83 -15.34
N ARG A 182 6.95 1.24 -16.15
CA ARG A 182 5.83 1.96 -16.76
C ARG A 182 4.90 2.56 -15.70
N ASN A 183 4.51 1.79 -14.69
CA ASN A 183 3.62 2.25 -13.63
C ASN A 183 4.28 3.37 -12.80
N LYS A 184 5.55 3.19 -12.41
CA LYS A 184 6.34 4.23 -11.74
C LYS A 184 6.39 5.51 -12.58
N ALA A 185 6.70 5.41 -13.88
CA ALA A 185 6.73 6.57 -14.76
C ALA A 185 5.38 7.30 -14.81
N ARG A 186 4.26 6.57 -14.83
CA ARG A 186 2.92 7.16 -14.75
C ARG A 186 2.71 7.94 -13.46
N ALA A 187 3.04 7.35 -12.30
CA ALA A 187 2.97 8.05 -11.02
C ALA A 187 3.88 9.30 -10.99
N ALA A 188 5.09 9.21 -11.56
CA ALA A 188 6.01 10.33 -11.66
C ALA A 188 5.37 11.48 -12.44
N THR A 189 4.99 11.22 -13.70
CA THR A 189 4.42 12.22 -14.60
C THR A 189 3.12 12.85 -14.10
N ALA A 190 2.36 12.15 -13.26
CA ALA A 190 1.11 12.66 -12.71
C ALA A 190 1.32 13.56 -11.50
N TRP A 191 2.27 13.23 -10.60
CA TRP A 191 2.27 13.78 -9.24
C TRP A 191 3.54 14.53 -8.83
N PHE A 192 4.65 14.39 -9.54
CA PHE A 192 5.90 15.04 -9.13
C PHE A 192 6.05 16.48 -9.62
N GLY A 193 5.20 16.94 -10.54
CA GLY A 193 5.24 18.30 -11.06
C GLY A 193 6.63 18.68 -11.59
N GLU A 194 7.21 19.77 -11.09
CA GLU A 194 8.55 20.26 -11.46
C GLU A 194 9.67 19.24 -11.18
N PHE A 195 9.45 18.28 -10.28
CA PHE A 195 10.45 17.25 -9.95
C PHE A 195 10.44 16.05 -10.90
N VAL A 196 9.55 16.00 -11.90
CA VAL A 196 9.48 14.87 -12.85
C VAL A 196 10.83 14.62 -13.51
N GLU A 197 11.51 15.67 -13.99
CA GLU A 197 12.81 15.53 -14.65
C GLU A 197 13.84 14.87 -13.73
N LYS A 198 13.97 15.40 -12.51
CA LYS A 198 14.89 14.85 -11.50
C LYS A 198 14.63 13.37 -11.22
N VAL A 199 13.37 12.96 -11.16
CA VAL A 199 13.01 11.56 -10.87
C VAL A 199 13.31 10.64 -12.04
N MET A 200 13.15 11.13 -13.27
CA MET A 200 13.42 10.35 -14.49
C MET A 200 14.91 10.17 -14.75
N THR A 201 15.76 11.11 -14.30
CA THR A 201 17.21 11.07 -14.52
C THR A 201 18.00 10.55 -13.33
N PHE A 202 17.46 10.52 -12.11
CA PHE A 202 18.20 10.04 -10.93
C PHE A 202 18.55 8.53 -11.01
N PRO A 203 19.76 8.08 -10.60
CA PRO A 203 20.80 8.83 -9.90
C PRO A 203 21.88 9.41 -10.85
N GLU A 204 21.61 9.57 -12.15
CA GLU A 204 22.62 9.97 -13.13
C GLU A 204 23.47 11.12 -12.56
N THR A 205 24.73 10.81 -12.26
CA THR A 205 25.72 11.75 -11.74
C THR A 205 26.40 12.51 -12.86
N SER A 206 25.73 12.64 -14.01
CA SER A 206 26.27 13.19 -15.24
C SER A 206 26.33 14.72 -15.13
N GLY A 207 27.48 15.22 -14.66
CA GLY A 207 27.95 16.57 -14.94
C GLY A 207 28.62 16.66 -16.30
#